data_AF-A0A6G0VHM4-F1
#
_entry.id   AF-A0A6G0VHM4-F1
#
_cell.length_a   1.000
_cell.length_b   1.000
_cell.length_c   1.000
_cell.angle_alpha   90.00
_cell.angle_beta   90.00
_cell.angle_gamma   90.00
#
_symmetry.space_group_name_H-M   'P 1'
#
loop_
_entity.id
_entity.type
_entity.pdbx_description
1 polymer ?
#
loop_
_entity_poly.entity_id
_entity_poly.type
_entity_poly.pdbx_seq_one_letter_code
_entity_poly.pdbx_strand_id
1 'polypeptide(L)'
;KRGRKPAIDSNSIFNVLEEYKNELFDNEKLKSNTHPIWTKISERLNFKVKPLNLFISVYKDLHHFQTKLKESLNIEHTCIVEQTTDEESVSSESDEDTEEENIDNRVDLLDSRRVIDDSTTLFNFYIPFENYLEFKPSIIEYRQKHKRRKYNVFKKNIWSNIINDAFLSEHKLPCNFIYKRNKVSIDKSRSNYFFTFHAKCKDCDNKLFGWSDNEPNDGDPLYINIRTKNTKG
;
A
#
# COMPACT_ATOMS: atom_id res chain seq x y z
N LYS A 1 -29.56 -3.13 -3.22
CA LYS A 1 -28.72 -2.63 -2.10
C LYS A 1 -27.75 -1.59 -2.68
N ARG A 2 -27.71 -0.34 -2.20
CA ARG A 2 -26.90 0.76 -2.77
C ARG A 2 -26.07 1.39 -1.65
N GLY A 3 -24.74 1.23 -1.72
CA GLY A 3 -23.82 1.68 -0.67
C GLY A 3 -23.92 3.17 -0.34
N ARG A 4 -23.57 3.51 0.91
CA ARG A 4 -23.68 4.84 1.54
C ARG A 4 -23.42 5.99 0.56
N LYS A 5 -24.48 6.73 0.22
CA LYS A 5 -24.40 7.93 -0.65
C LYS A 5 -23.31 8.89 -0.13
N PRO A 6 -22.46 9.46 -1.00
CA PRO A 6 -21.40 10.37 -0.56
C PRO A 6 -22.00 11.63 0.07
N ALA A 7 -21.30 12.20 1.07
CA ALA A 7 -21.79 13.34 1.85
C ALA A 7 -21.88 14.68 1.06
N ILE A 8 -21.30 14.70 -0.14
CA ILE A 8 -21.40 15.73 -1.17
C ILE A 8 -21.49 15.01 -2.52
N ASP A 9 -22.23 15.57 -3.48
CA ASP A 9 -22.28 15.05 -4.85
C ASP A 9 -20.95 15.20 -5.60
N SER A 10 -20.68 14.30 -6.55
CA SER A 10 -19.41 14.29 -7.31
C SER A 10 -19.21 15.57 -8.13
N ASN A 11 -20.28 16.16 -8.67
CA ASN A 11 -20.20 17.40 -9.43
C ASN A 11 -19.91 18.60 -8.52
N SER A 12 -20.49 18.64 -7.32
CA SER A 12 -20.18 19.68 -6.33
C SER A 12 -18.73 19.63 -5.83
N ILE A 13 -18.10 18.45 -5.80
CA ILE A 13 -16.66 18.31 -5.55
C ILE A 13 -15.86 18.82 -6.76
N PHE A 14 -16.24 18.42 -7.99
CA PHE A 14 -15.57 18.86 -9.21
C PHE A 14 -15.55 20.38 -9.38
N ASN A 15 -16.69 21.06 -9.20
CA ASN A 15 -16.77 22.52 -9.37
C ASN A 15 -15.79 23.28 -8.45
N VAL A 16 -15.63 22.82 -7.20
CA VAL A 16 -14.67 23.43 -6.25
C VAL A 16 -13.22 23.06 -6.58
N LEU A 17 -12.97 21.89 -7.17
CA LEU A 17 -11.64 21.57 -7.71
C LEU A 17 -11.31 22.44 -8.94
N GLU A 18 -12.29 22.76 -9.77
CA GLU A 18 -12.13 23.65 -10.92
C GLU A 18 -11.86 25.11 -10.51
N GLU A 19 -12.50 25.63 -9.44
CA GLU A 19 -12.15 26.94 -8.84
C GLU A 19 -10.63 27.07 -8.56
N TYR A 20 -9.97 25.96 -8.19
CA TYR A 20 -8.55 25.92 -7.82
C TYR A 20 -7.64 25.23 -8.84
N LYS A 21 -8.08 24.95 -10.08
CA LYS A 21 -7.31 24.15 -11.05
C LYS A 21 -5.88 24.68 -11.30
N ASN A 22 -5.72 26.00 -11.41
CA ASN A 22 -4.41 26.65 -11.59
C ASN A 22 -3.51 26.55 -10.34
N GLU A 23 -4.07 26.40 -9.13
CA GLU A 23 -3.31 26.21 -7.89
C GLU A 23 -3.02 24.73 -7.59
N LEU A 24 -3.76 23.79 -8.18
CA LEU A 24 -3.67 22.34 -7.93
C LEU A 24 -2.51 21.65 -8.64
N PHE A 25 -2.15 22.13 -9.84
CA PHE A 25 -1.02 21.61 -10.62
C PHE A 25 0.19 22.54 -10.51
N ASP A 26 1.38 21.96 -10.60
CA ASP A 26 2.66 22.63 -10.63
C ASP A 26 3.49 21.96 -11.72
N ASN A 27 3.75 22.68 -12.82
CA ASN A 27 4.43 22.12 -14.00
C ASN A 27 3.82 20.75 -14.41
N GLU A 28 2.52 20.76 -14.70
CA GLU A 28 1.66 19.61 -15.07
C GLU A 28 1.47 18.52 -14.00
N LYS A 29 2.21 18.57 -12.88
CA LYS A 29 2.18 17.56 -11.81
C LYS A 29 1.25 18.01 -10.68
N LEU A 30 0.44 17.09 -10.17
CA LEU A 30 -0.48 17.37 -9.07
C LEU A 30 0.30 17.63 -7.77
N LYS A 31 -0.01 18.74 -7.06
CA LYS A 31 0.69 19.10 -5.83
C LYS A 31 0.49 18.07 -4.71
N SER A 32 1.57 17.84 -3.95
CA SER A 32 1.64 16.91 -2.82
C SER A 32 0.45 17.03 -1.85
N ASN A 33 0.07 15.91 -1.22
CA ASN A 33 -0.97 15.86 -0.18
C ASN A 33 -0.65 16.73 1.05
N THR A 34 0.60 17.13 1.24
CA THR A 34 1.07 18.06 2.28
C THR A 34 0.86 19.54 1.93
N HIS A 35 0.49 19.88 0.69
CA HIS A 35 0.33 21.27 0.26
C HIS A 35 -0.99 21.87 0.81
N PRO A 36 -0.99 23.09 1.38
CA PRO A 36 -2.16 23.67 2.08
C PRO A 36 -3.39 23.93 1.19
N ILE A 37 -3.25 23.83 -0.14
CA ILE A 37 -4.39 23.89 -1.07
C ILE A 37 -5.47 22.85 -0.73
N TRP A 38 -5.08 21.64 -0.32
CA TRP A 38 -6.02 20.58 0.05
C TRP A 38 -6.81 20.91 1.32
N THR A 39 -6.24 21.72 2.22
CA THR A 39 -6.93 22.27 3.40
C THR A 39 -7.92 23.36 2.99
N LYS A 40 -7.53 24.31 2.14
CA LYS A 40 -8.44 25.35 1.60
C LYS A 40 -9.65 24.74 0.88
N ILE A 41 -9.43 23.72 0.03
CA ILE A 41 -10.52 23.03 -0.69
C ILE A 41 -11.42 22.26 0.29
N SER A 42 -10.85 21.62 1.32
CA SER A 42 -11.61 20.99 2.40
C SER A 42 -12.45 22.01 3.19
N GLU A 43 -11.92 23.18 3.51
CA GLU A 43 -12.64 24.29 4.16
C GLU A 43 -13.81 24.76 3.31
N ARG A 44 -13.59 24.98 2.00
CA ARG A 44 -14.60 25.36 1.02
C ARG A 44 -15.73 24.32 0.90
N LEU A 45 -15.41 23.04 1.07
CA LEU A 45 -16.35 21.92 1.16
C LEU A 45 -16.89 21.66 2.59
N ASN A 46 -16.76 22.63 3.51
CA ASN A 46 -17.22 22.58 4.90
C ASN A 46 -16.70 21.36 5.68
N PHE A 47 -15.45 20.95 5.44
CA PHE A 47 -14.76 19.78 5.99
C PHE A 47 -15.44 18.42 5.77
N LYS A 48 -16.51 18.35 4.96
CA LYS A 48 -17.24 17.11 4.63
C LYS A 48 -16.39 16.09 3.88
N VAL A 49 -15.34 16.53 3.17
CA VAL A 49 -14.29 15.66 2.61
C VAL A 49 -12.94 16.12 3.16
N LYS A 50 -12.18 15.20 3.76
CA LYS A 50 -10.85 15.51 4.33
C LYS A 50 -9.83 15.85 3.23
N PRO A 51 -8.82 16.71 3.50
CA PRO A 51 -7.78 17.08 2.54
C PRO A 51 -7.12 15.89 1.83
N LEU A 52 -6.78 14.84 2.59
CA LEU A 52 -6.16 13.63 2.07
C LEU A 52 -7.10 12.86 1.11
N ASN A 53 -8.42 12.88 1.35
CA ASN A 53 -9.38 12.20 0.50
C ASN A 53 -9.56 12.96 -0.83
N LEU A 54 -9.50 14.30 -0.80
CA LEU A 54 -9.53 15.14 -2.01
C LEU A 54 -8.29 14.90 -2.89
N PHE A 55 -7.10 14.87 -2.27
CA PHE A 55 -5.87 14.49 -2.97
C PHE A 55 -6.00 13.08 -3.58
N ILE A 56 -6.51 12.10 -2.83
CA ILE A 56 -6.69 10.72 -3.33
C ILE A 56 -7.72 10.66 -4.48
N SER A 57 -8.81 11.43 -4.45
CA SER A 57 -9.80 11.43 -5.52
C SER A 57 -9.26 12.01 -6.82
N VAL A 58 -8.45 13.07 -6.75
CA VAL A 58 -7.80 13.63 -7.96
C VAL A 58 -6.62 12.75 -8.40
N TYR A 59 -5.77 12.27 -7.49
CA TYR A 59 -4.61 11.44 -7.84
C TYR A 59 -4.99 10.08 -8.46
N LYS A 60 -6.19 9.54 -8.19
CA LYS A 60 -6.69 8.28 -8.75
C LYS A 60 -7.71 8.45 -9.88
N ASP A 61 -7.90 9.68 -10.39
CA ASP A 61 -8.93 10.04 -11.37
C ASP A 61 -10.35 9.54 -11.03
N LEU A 62 -10.72 9.53 -9.74
CA LEU A 62 -12.06 9.10 -9.33
C LEU A 62 -13.09 10.07 -9.94
N HIS A 63 -14.14 9.53 -10.58
CA HIS A 63 -15.15 10.29 -11.33
C HIS A 63 -14.58 11.17 -12.47
N HIS A 64 -13.39 10.82 -12.98
CA HIS A 64 -12.65 11.54 -14.02
C HIS A 64 -12.26 12.97 -13.66
N PHE A 65 -12.04 13.26 -12.37
CA PHE A 65 -11.64 14.59 -11.91
C PHE A 65 -10.29 15.05 -12.47
N GLN A 66 -9.27 14.20 -12.55
CA GLN A 66 -7.96 14.57 -13.08
C GLN A 66 -8.01 14.80 -14.59
N THR A 67 -8.73 13.92 -15.29
CA THR A 67 -8.93 13.99 -16.74
C THR A 67 -9.64 15.31 -17.11
N LYS A 68 -10.80 15.58 -16.50
CA LYS A 68 -11.56 16.83 -16.72
C LYS A 68 -10.82 18.10 -16.29
N LEU A 69 -10.01 18.05 -15.22
CA LEU A 69 -9.19 19.19 -14.81
C LEU A 69 -8.02 19.45 -15.77
N LYS A 70 -7.50 18.43 -16.46
CA LYS A 70 -6.48 18.59 -17.51
C LYS A 70 -7.09 19.11 -18.81
N GLU A 71 -8.24 18.57 -19.22
CA GLU A 71 -9.05 19.07 -20.32
C GLU A 71 -9.34 20.58 -20.12
N SER A 72 -9.83 20.98 -18.94
CA SER A 72 -10.12 22.39 -18.65
C SER A 72 -8.91 23.26 -18.32
N LEU A 73 -7.68 22.71 -18.44
CA LEU A 73 -6.39 23.41 -18.41
C LEU A 73 -5.68 23.41 -19.79
N ASN A 74 -6.26 22.77 -20.82
CA ASN A 74 -5.70 22.68 -22.16
C ASN A 74 -4.30 22.00 -22.22
N ILE A 75 -3.99 21.12 -21.26
CA ILE A 75 -2.75 20.33 -21.22
C ILE A 75 -2.92 19.11 -22.13
N GLU A 76 -2.26 19.13 -23.29
CA GLU A 76 -2.47 18.13 -24.35
C GLU A 76 -2.16 16.69 -23.92
N HIS A 77 -2.89 15.73 -24.51
CA HIS A 77 -2.80 14.33 -24.14
C HIS A 77 -1.53 13.68 -24.74
N THR A 78 -0.58 13.30 -23.88
CA THR A 78 0.37 12.23 -24.22
C THR A 78 -0.35 10.88 -24.19
N CYS A 79 -1.07 10.58 -25.28
CA CYS A 79 -1.79 9.33 -25.45
C CYS A 79 -0.86 8.11 -25.48
N ILE A 80 -1.23 7.06 -24.74
CA ILE A 80 -0.86 5.68 -25.04
C ILE A 80 -2.18 4.92 -25.13
N VAL A 81 -2.52 4.44 -26.34
CA VAL A 81 -3.85 3.95 -26.70
C VAL A 81 -3.76 2.48 -27.12
N GLU A 82 -4.39 1.63 -26.30
CA GLU A 82 -5.02 0.33 -26.66
C GLU A 82 -4.09 -0.75 -27.27
N GLN A 83 -4.45 -2.02 -27.45
CA GLN A 83 -5.73 -2.75 -27.60
C GLN A 83 -5.66 -4.11 -26.86
N THR A 84 -6.71 -4.90 -26.58
CA THR A 84 -8.19 -4.78 -26.56
C THR A 84 -8.72 -6.04 -25.87
N THR A 85 -9.89 -5.97 -25.21
CA THR A 85 -11.12 -6.74 -25.57
C THR A 85 -12.16 -6.51 -24.47
N ASP A 86 -13.29 -5.95 -24.85
CA ASP A 86 -14.43 -5.68 -23.97
C ASP A 86 -15.32 -6.92 -23.81
N GLU A 87 -16.04 -6.99 -22.69
CA GLU A 87 -17.46 -7.39 -22.69
C GLU A 87 -18.15 -6.84 -21.42
N GLU A 88 -19.25 -6.12 -21.60
CA GLU A 88 -19.98 -5.48 -20.50
C GLU A 88 -20.94 -6.45 -19.78
N SER A 89 -21.12 -6.28 -18.47
CA SER A 89 -22.45 -6.44 -17.86
C SER A 89 -22.55 -5.72 -16.51
N VAL A 90 -23.72 -5.17 -16.23
CA VAL A 90 -23.99 -4.32 -15.07
C VAL A 90 -24.85 -5.02 -14.02
N SER A 91 -24.50 -4.88 -12.74
CA SER A 91 -25.41 -4.47 -11.64
C SER A 91 -24.68 -4.47 -10.30
N SER A 92 -25.10 -3.61 -9.38
CA SER A 92 -24.46 -3.41 -8.08
C SER A 92 -25.40 -3.73 -6.93
N GLU A 93 -24.95 -4.58 -5.99
CA GLU A 93 -25.45 -4.47 -4.62
C GLU A 93 -24.43 -4.74 -3.50
N SER A 94 -24.42 -3.88 -2.46
CA SER A 94 -23.63 -4.05 -1.23
C SER A 94 -24.46 -4.66 -0.09
N ASP A 95 -24.70 -4.18 1.13
CA ASP A 95 -24.56 -2.95 1.93
C ASP A 95 -24.46 -3.43 3.40
N GLU A 96 -23.67 -2.72 4.22
CA GLU A 96 -23.96 -2.18 5.58
C GLU A 96 -24.84 -2.99 6.59
N ASP A 97 -24.58 -3.03 7.90
CA ASP A 97 -23.79 -2.16 8.81
C ASP A 97 -22.95 -2.99 9.85
N THR A 98 -22.38 -2.53 10.98
CA THR A 98 -22.48 -1.28 11.78
C THR A 98 -21.12 -0.88 12.38
N GLU A 99 -21.06 0.36 12.87
CA GLU A 99 -19.89 1.10 13.34
C GLU A 99 -19.23 0.57 14.64
N GLU A 100 -17.96 0.95 14.85
CA GLU A 100 -17.37 1.33 16.14
C GLU A 100 -15.95 1.88 15.93
N GLU A 101 -15.49 2.70 16.88
CA GLU A 101 -14.27 3.50 16.78
C GLU A 101 -12.99 2.65 16.70
N ASN A 102 -12.09 2.97 15.77
CA ASN A 102 -10.65 2.69 15.88
C ASN A 102 -9.86 3.62 14.94
N ILE A 103 -8.96 4.42 15.52
CA ILE A 103 -8.06 5.28 14.76
C ILE A 103 -6.83 4.45 14.34
N ASP A 104 -6.99 3.62 13.31
CA ASP A 104 -5.87 2.86 12.73
C ASP A 104 -5.52 3.28 11.30
N ASN A 105 -4.35 3.91 11.20
CA ASN A 105 -3.40 4.00 10.10
C ASN A 105 -3.76 3.33 8.75
N ARG A 106 -4.75 3.87 8.02
CA ARG A 106 -5.02 3.51 6.61
C ARG A 106 -4.13 4.22 5.58
N VAL A 107 -2.99 4.77 6.03
CA VAL A 107 -1.84 5.12 5.19
C VAL A 107 -0.89 3.92 5.20
N ASP A 108 -0.16 3.68 4.10
CA ASP A 108 0.68 2.50 3.83
C ASP A 108 -0.05 1.22 3.31
N LEU A 109 -1.15 1.39 2.58
CA LEU A 109 -1.50 0.47 1.47
C LEU A 109 -1.25 1.12 0.10
N LEU A 110 -0.26 2.00 0.05
CA LEU A 110 0.44 2.31 -1.21
C LEU A 110 1.33 1.11 -1.55
N ASP A 111 1.05 0.53 -2.71
CA ASP A 111 1.81 -0.54 -3.36
C ASP A 111 3.33 -0.37 -3.14
N SER A 112 3.96 -1.39 -2.53
CA SER A 112 5.40 -1.35 -2.20
C SER A 112 6.30 -1.40 -3.43
N ARG A 113 5.74 -1.58 -4.64
CA ARG A 113 6.44 -1.36 -5.92
C ARG A 113 6.56 0.13 -6.30
N ARG A 114 5.78 1.02 -5.67
CA ARG A 114 5.72 2.46 -6.00
C ARG A 114 6.58 3.38 -5.13
N VAL A 115 7.38 2.82 -4.22
CA VAL A 115 8.52 3.53 -3.60
C VAL A 115 9.81 2.81 -3.95
N ILE A 116 10.05 2.72 -5.26
CA ILE A 116 11.41 2.62 -5.79
C ILE A 116 12.06 3.98 -5.54
N ASP A 117 12.73 4.09 -4.40
CA ASP A 117 13.78 5.07 -4.20
C ASP A 117 15.03 4.50 -4.87
N ASP A 118 15.55 5.17 -5.91
CA ASP A 118 16.64 4.66 -6.74
C ASP A 118 17.94 4.40 -5.95
N SER A 119 18.07 4.94 -4.74
CA SER A 119 19.17 4.63 -3.80
C SER A 119 19.00 3.32 -3.00
N THR A 120 18.00 2.50 -3.32
CA THR A 120 17.75 1.20 -2.67
C THR A 120 18.29 0.02 -3.47
N THR A 121 19.17 -0.76 -2.84
CA THR A 121 19.75 -1.98 -3.39
C THR A 121 18.90 -3.21 -3.05
N LEU A 122 18.99 -4.23 -3.91
CA LEU A 122 18.42 -5.55 -3.69
C LEU A 122 19.47 -6.45 -3.02
N PHE A 123 19.08 -7.15 -1.97
CA PHE A 123 19.87 -8.15 -1.26
C PHE A 123 19.07 -9.45 -1.20
N ASN A 124 19.63 -10.54 -1.68
CA ASN A 124 19.00 -11.85 -1.68
C ASN A 124 19.76 -12.77 -0.73
N PHE A 125 19.05 -13.64 -0.03
CA PHE A 125 19.62 -14.69 0.83
C PHE A 125 18.61 -15.83 0.95
N TYR A 126 18.99 -16.91 1.64
CA TYR A 126 18.13 -18.05 1.87
C TYR A 126 18.14 -18.47 3.34
N ILE A 127 17.03 -19.03 3.81
CA ILE A 127 16.89 -19.62 5.14
C ILE A 127 16.78 -21.13 4.98
N PRO A 128 17.64 -21.94 5.63
CA PRO A 128 17.54 -23.41 5.57
C PRO A 128 16.16 -23.93 5.98
N PHE A 129 15.73 -25.05 5.41
CA PHE A 129 14.41 -25.63 5.67
C PHE A 129 14.18 -25.92 7.16
N GLU A 130 15.19 -26.42 7.86
CA GLU A 130 15.17 -26.66 9.31
C GLU A 130 14.80 -25.39 10.09
N ASN A 131 15.44 -24.27 9.78
CA ASN A 131 15.13 -22.97 10.38
C ASN A 131 13.73 -22.47 9.98
N TYR A 132 13.26 -22.75 8.76
CA TYR A 132 11.89 -22.41 8.34
C TYR A 132 10.81 -23.13 9.17
N LEU A 133 11.04 -24.40 9.53
CA LEU A 133 10.11 -25.18 10.36
C LEU A 133 9.84 -24.53 11.73
N GLU A 134 10.81 -23.82 12.32
CA GLU A 134 10.63 -23.15 13.62
C GLU A 134 9.55 -22.05 13.61
N PHE A 135 9.33 -21.42 12.45
CA PHE A 135 8.42 -20.29 12.29
C PHE A 135 7.32 -20.45 11.23
N LYS A 136 7.20 -21.64 10.60
CA LYS A 136 6.19 -22.01 9.58
C LYS A 136 4.78 -21.48 9.92
N PRO A 137 3.97 -21.02 8.93
CA PRO A 137 2.72 -20.31 9.22
C PRO A 137 1.72 -21.18 9.98
N SER A 138 1.01 -20.54 10.92
CA SER A 138 -0.12 -21.16 11.63
C SER A 138 -1.43 -20.43 11.27
N ILE A 139 -2.52 -21.19 11.14
CA ILE A 139 -3.86 -20.62 10.93
C ILE A 139 -4.39 -20.12 12.29
N ILE A 140 -4.43 -18.81 12.46
CA ILE A 140 -5.04 -18.19 13.64
C ILE A 140 -6.45 -17.69 13.27
N GLU A 141 -7.46 -18.11 14.03
CA GLU A 141 -8.83 -17.60 13.92
C GLU A 141 -9.04 -16.40 14.84
N TYR A 142 -9.39 -15.27 14.25
CA TYR A 142 -9.78 -14.05 14.94
C TYR A 142 -11.31 -13.93 14.90
N ARG A 143 -11.92 -13.71 16.06
CA ARG A 143 -13.36 -13.46 16.22
C ARG A 143 -13.56 -11.96 16.46
N GLN A 144 -14.35 -11.31 15.62
CA GLN A 144 -14.66 -9.87 15.74
C GLN A 144 -16.15 -9.64 15.53
N LYS A 145 -16.86 -9.23 16.58
CA LYS A 145 -18.33 -9.21 16.66
C LYS A 145 -18.90 -10.52 16.08
N HIS A 146 -19.66 -10.47 14.98
CA HIS A 146 -20.29 -11.64 14.35
C HIS A 146 -19.45 -12.31 13.25
N LYS A 147 -18.21 -11.86 12.98
CA LYS A 147 -17.39 -12.34 11.85
C LYS A 147 -16.17 -13.11 12.36
N ARG A 148 -16.00 -14.34 11.87
CA ARG A 148 -14.80 -15.18 12.07
C ARG A 148 -13.88 -15.00 10.87
N ARG A 149 -12.63 -14.61 11.09
CA ARG A 149 -11.61 -14.49 10.04
C ARG A 149 -10.41 -15.36 10.39
N LYS A 150 -10.01 -16.22 9.46
CA LYS A 150 -8.80 -17.02 9.55
C LYS A 150 -7.68 -16.30 8.78
N TYR A 151 -6.52 -16.14 9.41
CA TYR A 151 -5.32 -15.62 8.75
C TYR A 151 -4.16 -16.59 8.98
N ASN A 152 -3.27 -16.69 8.01
CA ASN A 152 -1.99 -17.37 8.18
C ASN A 152 -1.02 -16.39 8.84
N VAL A 153 -0.41 -16.77 9.95
CA VAL A 153 0.46 -15.91 10.75
C VAL A 153 1.69 -16.69 11.21
N PHE A 154 2.87 -16.12 10.99
CA PHE A 154 4.13 -16.64 11.55
C PHE A 154 4.16 -16.50 13.07
N LYS A 155 4.82 -17.46 13.74
CA LYS A 155 4.97 -17.49 15.20
C LYS A 155 5.69 -16.23 15.70
N LYS A 156 5.01 -15.44 16.54
CA LYS A 156 5.51 -14.13 17.04
C LYS A 156 6.90 -14.27 17.66
N ASN A 157 7.74 -13.27 17.44
CA ASN A 157 9.08 -13.11 18.02
C ASN A 157 10.11 -14.20 17.62
N ILE A 158 9.82 -15.05 16.62
CA ILE A 158 10.77 -16.05 16.09
C ILE A 158 11.19 -15.70 14.66
N TRP A 159 10.24 -15.58 13.73
CA TRP A 159 10.50 -15.28 12.31
C TRP A 159 11.39 -14.04 12.10
N SER A 160 11.25 -13.02 12.95
CA SER A 160 12.01 -11.77 12.89
C SER A 160 13.49 -11.98 13.17
N ASN A 161 13.81 -12.89 14.08
CA ASN A 161 15.17 -13.10 14.56
C ASN A 161 15.92 -13.92 13.52
N ILE A 162 15.34 -15.04 13.07
CA ILE A 162 15.94 -15.92 12.06
C ILE A 162 16.18 -15.17 10.74
N ILE A 163 15.25 -14.31 10.30
CA ILE A 163 15.47 -13.42 9.15
C ILE A 163 16.61 -12.44 9.40
N ASN A 164 16.62 -11.78 10.56
CA ASN A 164 17.63 -10.79 10.89
C ASN A 164 19.03 -11.39 10.97
N ASP A 165 19.17 -12.56 11.58
CA ASP A 165 20.45 -13.18 11.86
C ASP A 165 21.04 -13.82 10.58
N ALA A 166 20.19 -14.39 9.72
CA ALA A 166 20.60 -14.79 8.36
C ALA A 166 21.04 -13.58 7.52
N PHE A 167 20.24 -12.51 7.50
CA PHE A 167 20.54 -11.29 6.74
C PHE A 167 21.81 -10.58 7.27
N LEU A 168 22.01 -10.53 8.58
CA LEU A 168 23.19 -9.95 9.19
C LEU A 168 24.44 -10.83 8.98
N SER A 169 24.30 -12.16 9.00
CA SER A 169 25.40 -13.09 8.74
C SER A 169 25.95 -12.96 7.32
N GLU A 170 25.06 -12.92 6.31
CA GLU A 170 25.45 -12.83 4.90
C GLU A 170 25.80 -11.39 4.49
N HIS A 171 24.89 -10.43 4.76
CA HIS A 171 25.00 -9.07 4.22
C HIS A 171 25.66 -8.07 5.16
N LYS A 172 25.76 -8.32 6.47
CA LYS A 172 26.54 -7.51 7.44
C LYS A 172 26.30 -6.00 7.36
N LEU A 173 25.04 -5.57 7.19
CA LEU A 173 24.70 -4.14 7.21
C LEU A 173 24.78 -3.59 8.65
N PRO A 174 25.33 -2.37 8.86
CA PRO A 174 25.46 -1.78 10.20
C PRO A 174 24.15 -1.21 10.76
N CYS A 175 23.01 -1.45 10.12
CA CYS A 175 21.71 -0.89 10.50
C CYS A 175 20.90 -1.83 11.40
N ASN A 176 20.49 -1.32 12.56
CA ASN A 176 19.65 -2.04 13.52
C ASN A 176 18.17 -1.99 13.10
N PHE A 177 17.71 -2.99 12.33
CA PHE A 177 16.36 -3.02 11.76
C PHE A 177 15.31 -3.58 12.74
N ILE A 178 14.31 -2.75 13.08
CA ILE A 178 13.14 -3.15 13.86
C ILE A 178 12.04 -3.62 12.91
N TYR A 179 11.81 -4.93 12.88
CA TYR A 179 10.74 -5.60 12.14
C TYR A 179 9.38 -5.31 12.77
N LYS A 180 8.34 -5.01 11.97
CA LYS A 180 7.01 -4.63 12.48
C LYS A 180 5.85 -5.30 11.75
N ARG A 181 5.58 -4.89 10.51
CA ARG A 181 4.44 -5.40 9.72
C ARG A 181 4.88 -6.65 8.98
N ASN A 182 4.05 -7.69 8.99
CA ASN A 182 4.21 -8.87 8.14
C ASN A 182 2.87 -9.34 7.57
N LYS A 183 2.90 -10.15 6.51
CA LYS A 183 1.73 -10.79 5.89
C LYS A 183 2.15 -12.13 5.28
N VAL A 184 1.43 -13.20 5.59
CA VAL A 184 1.53 -14.50 4.89
C VAL A 184 0.29 -14.71 4.03
N SER A 185 0.49 -15.12 2.78
CA SER A 185 -0.54 -15.27 1.74
C SER A 185 -0.33 -16.56 0.96
N ILE A 186 -0.88 -17.67 1.45
CA ILE A 186 -0.83 -18.98 0.76
C ILE A 186 -1.60 -18.94 -0.57
N ASP A 187 -2.68 -18.16 -0.64
CA ASP A 187 -3.51 -17.99 -1.84
C ASP A 187 -2.87 -17.01 -2.84
N LYS A 188 -2.23 -17.56 -3.88
CA LYS A 188 -1.60 -16.82 -4.98
C LYS A 188 -2.57 -15.94 -5.78
N SER A 189 -3.88 -16.23 -5.77
CA SER A 189 -4.87 -15.36 -6.43
C SER A 189 -5.04 -14.00 -5.72
N ARG A 190 -4.59 -13.89 -4.46
CA ARG A 190 -4.75 -12.69 -3.61
C ARG A 190 -3.42 -11.98 -3.29
N SER A 191 -2.30 -12.50 -3.78
CA SER A 191 -0.96 -11.98 -3.46
C SER A 191 0.07 -12.53 -4.44
N ASN A 192 0.86 -11.64 -5.04
CA ASN A 192 2.02 -12.02 -5.87
C ASN A 192 3.17 -12.62 -5.04
N TYR A 193 3.12 -12.49 -3.71
CA TYR A 193 4.14 -12.95 -2.77
C TYR A 193 3.50 -13.83 -1.70
N PHE A 194 4.10 -14.99 -1.44
CA PHE A 194 3.77 -15.87 -0.31
C PHE A 194 3.94 -15.15 1.03
N PHE A 195 5.03 -14.39 1.18
CA PHE A 195 5.37 -13.71 2.42
C PHE A 195 5.88 -12.30 2.14
N THR A 196 5.47 -11.31 2.94
CA THR A 196 6.05 -9.96 2.94
C THR A 196 6.25 -9.43 4.36
N PHE A 197 7.26 -8.57 4.53
CA PHE A 197 7.54 -7.88 5.78
C PHE A 197 8.14 -6.48 5.57
N HIS A 198 7.97 -5.64 6.59
CA HIS A 198 8.60 -4.32 6.67
C HIS A 198 9.36 -4.16 7.98
N ALA A 199 10.56 -3.60 7.89
CA ALA A 199 11.35 -3.16 9.02
C ALA A 199 11.78 -1.69 8.83
N LYS A 200 12.20 -1.05 9.92
CA LYS A 200 12.76 0.30 9.92
C LYS A 200 14.01 0.31 10.79
N CYS A 201 15.11 0.89 10.31
CA CYS A 201 16.29 1.09 11.13
C CYS A 201 15.93 2.00 12.32
N LYS A 202 16.41 1.64 13.52
CA LYS A 202 16.18 2.40 14.75
C LYS A 202 16.86 3.77 14.71
N ASP A 203 18.06 3.83 14.14
CA ASP A 203 19.00 4.93 14.39
C ASP A 203 19.13 5.90 13.20
N CYS A 204 19.01 5.40 11.95
CA CYS A 204 19.04 6.20 10.72
C CYS A 204 17.71 6.22 9.96
N ASP A 205 16.62 5.71 10.57
CA ASP A 205 15.25 5.71 10.03
C ASP A 205 15.02 4.99 8.68
N ASN A 206 16.08 4.43 8.07
CA ASN A 206 16.09 3.71 6.80
C ASN A 206 15.01 2.60 6.75
N LYS A 207 14.24 2.54 5.65
CA LYS A 207 13.18 1.56 5.47
C LYS A 207 13.69 0.30 4.78
N LEU A 208 13.17 -0.84 5.21
CA LEU A 208 13.45 -2.15 4.63
C LEU A 208 12.12 -2.82 4.28
N PHE A 209 12.00 -3.26 3.04
CA PHE A 209 10.90 -4.12 2.57
C PHE A 209 11.49 -5.46 2.14
N GLY A 210 10.91 -6.56 2.60
CA GLY A 210 11.33 -7.90 2.20
C GLY A 210 10.14 -8.77 1.80
N TRP A 211 10.40 -9.71 0.90
CA TRP A 211 9.38 -10.65 0.41
C TRP A 211 9.98 -12.01 0.04
N SER A 212 9.09 -13.00 -0.03
CA SER A 212 9.34 -14.30 -0.63
C SER A 212 8.18 -14.64 -1.56
N ASP A 213 8.49 -15.09 -2.77
CA ASP A 213 7.51 -15.27 -3.84
C ASP A 213 6.70 -16.57 -3.66
N ASN A 214 7.30 -17.61 -3.10
CA ASN A 214 6.70 -18.94 -2.91
C ASN A 214 6.94 -19.48 -1.49
N GLU A 215 6.09 -20.40 -1.02
CA GLU A 215 6.45 -21.28 0.10
C GLU A 215 7.47 -22.32 -0.39
N PRO A 216 8.52 -22.66 0.39
CA PRO A 216 9.44 -23.75 0.02
C PRO A 216 8.74 -25.11 0.08
N ASN A 217 9.17 -26.04 -0.76
CA ASN A 217 8.79 -27.45 -0.65
C ASN A 217 9.49 -28.09 0.56
N ASP A 218 9.08 -29.29 0.95
CA ASP A 218 9.71 -29.99 2.07
C ASP A 218 11.17 -30.36 1.74
N GLY A 219 12.12 -29.73 2.45
CA GLY A 219 13.57 -29.84 2.23
C GLY A 219 14.20 -28.65 1.50
N ASP A 220 13.42 -27.83 0.77
CA ASP A 220 13.93 -26.65 0.07
C ASP A 220 14.13 -25.44 1.00
N PRO A 221 15.13 -24.58 0.77
CA PRO A 221 15.31 -23.37 1.56
C PRO A 221 14.28 -22.28 1.21
N LEU A 222 13.88 -21.49 2.20
CA LEU A 222 13.06 -20.28 1.99
C LEU A 222 13.95 -19.15 1.44
N TYR A 223 13.82 -18.86 0.14
CA TYR A 223 14.45 -17.69 -0.48
C TYR A 223 13.78 -16.39 -0.02
N ILE A 224 14.58 -15.39 0.34
CA ILE A 224 14.09 -14.06 0.72
C ILE A 224 14.84 -12.99 -0.08
N ASN A 225 14.05 -12.09 -0.67
CA ASN A 225 14.51 -10.86 -1.30
C ASN A 225 14.29 -9.70 -0.30
N ILE A 226 15.31 -8.88 -0.06
CA ILE A 226 15.23 -7.66 0.75
C ILE A 226 15.64 -6.45 -0.10
N ARG A 227 14.85 -5.38 -0.01
CA ARG A 227 15.15 -4.07 -0.60
C ARG A 227 15.28 -3.01 0.49
N THR A 228 16.45 -2.38 0.56
CA THR A 228 16.75 -1.27 1.49
C THR A 228 17.93 -0.45 0.95
N LYS A 229 18.22 0.73 1.52
CA LYS A 229 19.43 1.48 1.14
C LYS A 229 20.67 0.73 1.62
N ASN A 230 21.69 0.61 0.76
CA ASN A 230 22.98 0.09 1.21
C ASN A 230 23.60 1.09 2.20
N THR A 231 23.97 0.59 3.38
CA THR A 231 24.58 1.38 4.46
C THR A 231 25.98 0.90 4.83
N LYS A 232 26.59 0.06 3.98
CA LYS A 232 28.05 -0.10 3.93
C LYS A 232 28.64 1.19 3.35
N GLY A 233 29.48 1.87 4.13
CA GLY A 233 30.48 2.82 3.63
C GLY A 233 31.74 2.07 3.23
#